data_AF-A0A522I9Q8-F1
#
_entry.id   AF-A0A522I9Q8-F1
#
_cell.length_a   1.000
_cell.length_b   1.000
_cell.length_c   1.000
_cell.angle_alpha   90.00
_cell.angle_beta   90.00
_cell.angle_gamma   90.00
#
_symmetry.space_group_name_H-M   'P 1'
#
loop_
_entity.id
_entity.type
_entity.pdbx_description
1 polymer ?
#
loop_
_entity_poly.entity_id
_entity_poly.type
_entity_poly.pdbx_seq_one_letter_code
_entity_poly.pdbx_strand_id
1 'polypeptide(L)' 'YRLNAHHWLILHGRYVCVARTPKCPQCGIADLCEYKDKTPIK' A
#
# COMPACT_ATOMS: atom_id res chain seq x y z
N TYR A 1 15.74 -7.77 15.31
CA TYR A 1 15.04 -8.09 14.05
C TYR A 1 13.57 -7.74 14.22
N ARG A 2 12.98 -6.89 13.37
CA ARG A 2 11.66 -6.27 13.62
C ARG A 2 10.54 -7.30 13.39
N LEU A 3 10.19 -8.06 14.44
CA LEU A 3 9.18 -9.13 14.46
C LEU A 3 7.81 -8.74 13.85
N ASN A 4 7.48 -7.45 13.79
CA ASN A 4 6.17 -6.98 13.34
C ASN A 4 6.12 -6.48 11.90
N ALA A 5 7.25 -6.23 11.24
CA ALA A 5 7.27 -5.60 9.90
C ALA A 5 6.50 -6.45 8.86
N HIS A 6 6.61 -7.77 8.96
CA HIS A 6 5.83 -8.74 8.20
C HIS A 6 4.31 -8.54 8.37
N HIS A 7 3.83 -8.38 9.60
CA HIS A 7 2.41 -8.20 9.88
C HIS A 7 1.89 -6.88 9.30
N TRP A 8 2.68 -5.81 9.39
CA TRP A 8 2.35 -4.52 8.77
C TRP A 8 2.17 -4.65 7.26
N LEU A 9 3.05 -5.37 6.56
CA LEU A 9 2.94 -5.56 5.11
C LEU A 9 1.69 -6.38 4.74
N ILE A 10 1.37 -7.42 5.50
CA ILE A 10 0.18 -8.25 5.27
C ILE A 10 -1.10 -7.43 5.48
N LEU A 11 -1.19 -6.69 6.59
CA LEU A 11 -2.35 -5.85 6.87
C LEU A 11 -2.48 -4.74 5.83
N HIS A 12 -1.36 -4.12 5.43
CA HIS A 12 -1.35 -3.10 4.40
C HIS A 12 -1.88 -3.63 3.06
N GLY A 13 -1.46 -4.82 2.62
CA GLY A 13 -1.99 -5.44 1.41
C GLY A 13 -3.48 -5.79 1.51
N ARG A 14 -3.94 -6.22 2.69
CA ARG A 14 -5.34 -6.61 2.90
C ARG A 14 -6.31 -5.43 2.93
N TYR A 15 -5.88 -4.28 3.47
CA TYR A 15 -6.79 -3.15 3.73
C TYR A 15 -6.54 -1.92 2.85
N VAL A 16 -5.32 -1.72 2.35
CA VAL A 16 -4.90 -0.53 1.61
C VAL A 16 -4.51 -0.88 0.18
N CYS A 17 -3.47 -1.69 -0.02
CA CYS A 17 -2.94 -2.03 -1.35
C CYS A 17 -3.62 -3.29 -1.93
N VAL A 18 -4.95 -3.25 -2.05
CA VAL A 18 -5.74 -4.37 -2.59
C VAL A 18 -5.58 -4.50 -4.12
N ALA A 19 -5.69 -5.72 -4.63
CA ALA A 19 -5.31 -6.03 -6.03
C ALA A 19 -6.14 -5.33 -7.11
N ARG A 20 -7.45 -5.14 -6.88
CA ARG A 20 -8.37 -4.55 -7.89
C ARG A 20 -8.45 -3.02 -7.80
N THR A 21 -8.77 -2.51 -6.62
CA THR A 21 -9.03 -1.08 -6.36
C THR A 21 -8.25 -0.61 -5.14
N PRO A 22 -6.93 -0.44 -5.27
CA PRO A 22 -6.09 -0.03 -4.14
C PRO A 22 -6.47 1.37 -3.65
N LYS A 23 -6.45 1.54 -2.33
CA LYS A 23 -6.78 2.80 -1.67
C LYS A 23 -5.53 3.68 -1.56
N CYS A 24 -4.91 4.00 -2.70
CA CYS A 24 -3.69 4.81 -2.75
C CYS A 24 -3.80 6.17 -2.02
N PRO A 25 -4.94 6.89 -2.01
CA PRO A 25 -5.06 8.13 -1.22
C PRO A 25 -4.96 7.93 0.30
N GLN A 26 -5.20 6.71 0.79
CA GLN A 26 -5.05 6.32 2.20
C GLN A 26 -3.69 5.66 2.47
N CYS A 27 -2.86 5.48 1.44
CA CYS A 27 -1.56 4.84 1.56
C CYS A 27 -0.51 5.87 2.00
N GLY A 28 0.00 5.74 3.23
CA GLY A 28 1.05 6.63 3.75
C GLY A 28 2.41 6.55 3.04
N ILE A 29 2.59 5.60 2.12
CA ILE A 29 3.79 5.46 1.28
C ILE A 29 3.49 5.69 -0.20
N ALA A 30 2.35 6.31 -0.54
CA ALA A 30 1.96 6.55 -1.93
C ALA A 30 2.99 7.38 -2.71
N ASP A 31 3.59 8.40 -2.07
CA ASP A 31 4.67 9.22 -2.65
C ASP A 31 5.94 8.41 -3.01
N LEU A 32 6.16 7.28 -2.33
CA LEU A 32 7.29 6.38 -2.57
C LEU A 32 6.93 5.21 -3.48
N CYS A 33 5.68 5.12 -3.95
CA CYS A 33 5.19 3.99 -4.73
C CYS A 33 5.63 4.12 -6.20
N GLU A 34 6.45 3.19 -6.66
CA GLU A 34 6.93 3.15 -8.06
C GLU A 34 5.85 2.66 -9.05
N TYR A 35 4.79 2.00 -8.55
CA TYR A 35 3.75 1.42 -9.38
C TYR A 35 2.63 2.43 -9.68
N LYS A 36 2.85 3.23 -10.73
CA LYS A 36 1.95 4.34 -11.11
C LYS A 36 0.57 3.91 -11.60
N ASP A 37 0.45 2.72 -12.19
CA ASP A 37 -0.84 2.17 -12.67
C ASP A 37 -1.87 1.94 -11.55
N LYS A 38 -1.43 1.74 -10.30
CA LYS A 38 -2.33 1.62 -9.13
C LYS A 38 -2.57 2.92 -8.41
N THR A 39 -1.72 3.93 -8.61
CA THR A 39 -1.92 5.26 -8.05
C THR A 39 -2.73 6.06 -9.06
N PRO A 40 -4.06 6.22 -8.91
CA PRO A 40 -4.76 7.29 -9.59
C PRO A 40 -4.17 8.59 -9.03
N ILE A 41 -3.13 9.08 -9.69
CA ILE A 41 -2.55 10.39 -9.48
C ILE A 41 -3.71 11.35 -9.73
N LYS A 42 -4.04 12.16 -8.72
CA LYS A 42 -4.86 13.34 -8.96
C LYS A 42 -4.12 14.26 -9.92
#